data_AF-A0A4R3JBU5-F1
#
_entry.id   AF-A0A4R3JBU5-F1
#
_cell.length_a   1.000
_cell.length_b   1.000
_cell.length_c   1.000
_cell.angle_alpha   90.00
_cell.angle_beta   90.00
_cell.angle_gamma   90.00
#
_symmetry.space_group_name_H-M   'P 1'
#
loop_
_entity.id
_entity.type
_entity.pdbx_description
1 polymer ?
#
loop_
_entity_poly.entity_id
_entity_poly.type
_entity_poly.pdbx_seq_one_letter_code
_entity_poly.pdbx_strand_id
1 'polypeptide(L)'
;MTHPLMPKATAVWLVENTALTFGQIAAFCALHELEVQAIADGEVAVGMQGMDPIAANILTQKEIDRCVADPNAHLVMTKATLPQARARAKGARYTPVSKRQDRPDGIAWLLKNYPELGDSQISKLVGTTKSTIASIRDRSHWNIANIKAQNPVSLGLCAQADLEKQVAIARARAGTTRGGAAPAEPLDTAISETREK
;
A
#
# COMPACT_ATOMS: atom_id res chain seq x y z
N MET A 1 1.68 -27.66 -4.24
CA MET A 1 1.85 -27.97 -2.81
C MET A 1 2.19 -26.67 -2.10
N THR A 2 1.43 -26.31 -1.07
CA THR A 2 1.72 -25.15 -0.23
C THR A 2 2.73 -25.60 0.83
N HIS A 3 3.78 -24.81 1.06
CA HIS A 3 4.81 -25.13 2.05
C HIS A 3 4.82 -24.04 3.15
N PRO A 4 5.30 -24.36 4.36
CA PRO A 4 5.48 -23.38 5.42
C PRO A 4 6.37 -22.21 4.97
N LEU A 5 6.08 -21.01 5.47
CA LEU A 5 6.84 -19.80 5.15
C LEU A 5 8.31 -19.89 5.63
N MET A 6 8.56 -20.61 6.73
CA MET A 6 9.89 -20.82 7.30
C MET A 6 10.21 -22.32 7.42
N PRO A 7 10.52 -23.00 6.30
CA PRO A 7 10.59 -24.46 6.24
C PRO A 7 11.64 -25.07 7.17
N LYS A 8 12.83 -24.47 7.29
CA LYS A 8 13.90 -24.97 8.18
C LYS A 8 13.55 -24.84 9.67
N ALA A 9 13.02 -23.69 10.07
CA ALA A 9 12.61 -23.46 11.46
C ALA A 9 11.42 -24.35 11.86
N THR A 10 10.48 -24.60 10.94
CA THR A 10 9.38 -25.54 11.16
C THR A 10 9.88 -26.99 11.23
N ALA A 11 10.87 -27.37 10.40
CA ALA A 11 11.48 -28.69 10.46
C ALA A 11 12.19 -28.94 11.80
N VAL A 12 12.98 -27.99 12.30
CA VAL A 12 13.61 -28.07 13.65
C VAL A 12 12.56 -28.35 14.72
N TRP A 13 11.47 -27.57 14.74
CA TRP A 13 10.41 -27.77 15.72
C TRP A 13 9.73 -29.14 15.58
N LEU A 14 9.41 -29.57 14.36
CA LEU A 14 8.75 -30.86 14.13
C LEU A 14 9.64 -32.05 14.55
N VAL A 15 10.95 -31.98 14.27
CA VAL A 15 11.91 -33.01 14.68
C VAL A 15 12.01 -33.10 16.21
N GLU A 16 12.01 -31.97 16.91
CA GLU A 16 12.16 -31.92 18.37
C GLU A 16 10.86 -32.26 19.14
N ASN A 17 9.69 -31.94 18.57
CA ASN A 17 8.42 -31.96 19.30
C ASN A 17 7.42 -33.03 18.81
N THR A 18 7.77 -33.81 17.77
CA THR A 18 6.87 -34.84 17.21
C THR A 18 7.61 -36.14 16.90
N ALA A 19 6.87 -37.25 16.82
CA ALA A 19 7.39 -38.56 16.42
C ALA A 19 7.18 -38.85 14.92
N LEU A 20 7.14 -37.80 14.09
CA LEU A 20 6.97 -37.94 12.64
C LEU A 20 8.24 -38.47 11.98
N THR A 21 8.07 -39.17 10.86
CA THR A 21 9.23 -39.66 10.08
C THR A 21 9.92 -38.51 9.36
N PHE A 22 11.22 -38.66 9.08
CA PHE A 22 11.99 -37.65 8.34
C PHE A 22 11.42 -37.41 6.94
N GLY A 23 10.92 -38.45 6.27
CA GLY A 23 10.22 -38.33 4.99
C GLY A 23 8.94 -37.47 5.08
N GLN A 24 8.15 -37.59 6.14
CA GLN A 24 6.95 -36.76 6.34
C GLN A 24 7.30 -35.28 6.57
N ILE A 25 8.32 -35.00 7.37
CA ILE A 25 8.80 -33.63 7.63
C ILE A 25 9.41 -33.03 6.36
N ALA A 26 10.21 -33.80 5.64
CA ALA A 26 10.82 -33.41 4.37
C ALA A 26 9.76 -33.04 3.32
N ALA A 27 8.74 -33.89 3.15
CA ALA A 27 7.63 -33.65 2.23
C ALA A 27 6.83 -32.38 2.60
N PHE A 28 6.64 -32.11 3.89
CA PHE A 28 5.90 -30.95 4.36
C PHE A 28 6.68 -29.64 4.23
N CYS A 29 7.97 -29.65 4.58
CA CYS A 29 8.84 -28.48 4.55
C CYS A 29 9.52 -28.26 3.18
N ALA A 30 9.27 -29.11 2.19
CA ALA A 30 9.99 -29.12 0.91
C ALA A 30 11.52 -29.15 1.07
N LEU A 31 11.99 -29.98 2.00
CA LEU A 31 13.42 -30.23 2.24
C LEU A 31 13.76 -31.64 1.79
N HIS A 32 15.04 -31.93 1.57
CA HIS A 32 15.49 -33.30 1.38
C HIS A 32 15.52 -34.04 2.72
N GLU A 33 15.25 -35.35 2.73
CA GLU A 33 15.26 -36.17 3.95
C GLU A 33 16.61 -36.08 4.69
N LEU A 34 17.72 -36.12 3.94
CA LEU A 34 19.08 -35.89 4.48
C LEU A 34 19.26 -34.52 5.17
N GLU A 35 18.58 -33.47 4.71
CA GLU A 35 18.63 -32.16 5.40
C GLU A 35 17.88 -32.21 6.73
N VAL A 36 16.75 -32.93 6.78
CA VAL A 36 16.00 -33.14 8.03
C VAL A 36 16.79 -34.02 9.00
N GLN A 37 17.48 -35.04 8.50
CA GLN A 37 18.39 -35.86 9.30
C GLN A 37 19.54 -35.02 9.86
N ALA A 38 20.18 -34.18 9.04
CA ALA A 38 21.25 -33.29 9.50
C ALA A 38 20.76 -32.23 10.52
N ILE A 39 19.47 -31.86 10.46
CA ILE A 39 18.82 -31.02 11.50
C ILE A 39 18.65 -31.83 12.80
N ALA A 40 18.20 -33.08 12.71
CA ALA A 40 18.06 -33.97 13.86
C ALA A 40 19.40 -34.29 14.54
N ASP A 41 20.46 -34.46 13.74
CA ASP A 41 21.84 -34.68 14.20
C ASP A 41 22.48 -33.38 14.73
N GLY A 42 21.82 -32.23 14.56
CA GLY A 42 22.28 -30.93 15.02
C GLY A 42 23.44 -30.34 14.19
N GLU A 43 23.67 -30.82 12.98
CA GLU A 43 24.72 -30.31 12.08
C GLU A 43 24.25 -29.10 11.27
N VAL A 44 22.98 -29.11 10.86
CA VAL A 44 22.36 -28.06 10.05
C VAL A 44 21.35 -27.31 10.92
N ALA A 45 21.54 -25.99 11.08
CA ALA A 45 20.73 -25.10 11.91
C ALA A 45 21.08 -25.04 13.41
N VAL A 46 22.35 -25.25 13.77
CA VAL A 46 22.88 -24.97 15.14
C VAL A 46 22.48 -23.58 15.61
N GLY A 47 21.75 -23.49 16.72
CA GLY A 47 21.27 -22.23 17.30
C GLY A 47 20.03 -21.63 16.66
N MET A 48 19.38 -22.32 15.71
CA MET A 48 18.09 -21.91 15.16
C MET A 48 16.96 -22.28 16.13
N GLN A 49 16.16 -21.29 16.52
CA GLN A 49 14.97 -21.55 17.33
C GLN A 49 13.86 -22.13 16.44
N GLY A 50 13.36 -23.32 16.79
CA GLY A 50 12.23 -23.95 16.13
C GLY A 50 10.98 -23.07 16.18
N MET A 51 10.26 -22.98 15.05
CA MET A 51 9.00 -22.26 14.96
C MET A 51 7.83 -23.25 15.07
N ASP A 52 7.02 -23.08 16.11
CA ASP A 52 5.83 -23.90 16.35
C ASP A 52 4.77 -23.71 15.23
N PRO A 53 4.52 -24.73 14.40
CA PRO A 53 3.54 -24.67 13.33
C PRO A 53 2.09 -24.72 13.82
N ILE A 54 1.84 -25.21 15.05
CA ILE A 54 0.51 -25.20 15.67
C ILE A 54 0.18 -23.78 16.13
N ALA A 55 1.11 -23.12 16.83
CA ALA A 55 0.94 -21.73 17.25
C ALA A 55 0.78 -20.78 16.05
N ALA A 56 1.46 -21.07 14.94
CA ALA A 56 1.33 -20.33 13.69
C ALA A 56 0.03 -20.64 12.91
N ASN A 57 -0.86 -21.50 13.42
CA ASN A 57 -2.07 -22.01 12.73
C ASN A 57 -1.77 -22.64 11.36
N ILE A 58 -0.55 -23.15 11.18
CA ILE A 58 -0.10 -23.84 9.96
C ILE A 58 -0.53 -25.31 10.00
N LEU A 59 -0.42 -25.96 11.17
CA LEU A 59 -0.86 -27.33 11.44
C LEU A 59 -1.83 -27.36 12.62
N THR A 60 -2.55 -28.47 12.76
CA THR A 60 -3.35 -28.76 13.97
C THR A 60 -2.76 -29.97 14.68
N GLN A 61 -2.93 -30.04 16.01
CA GLN A 61 -2.48 -31.21 16.77
C GLN A 61 -3.07 -32.52 16.21
N LYS A 62 -4.36 -32.51 15.86
CA LYS A 62 -5.05 -33.67 15.25
C LYS A 62 -4.38 -34.16 13.97
N GLU A 63 -3.84 -33.24 13.18
CA GLU A 63 -3.17 -33.56 11.92
C GLU A 63 -1.80 -34.20 12.15
N ILE A 64 -1.07 -33.74 13.17
CA ILE A 64 0.17 -34.36 13.61
C ILE A 64 -0.12 -35.78 14.13
N ASP A 65 -1.12 -35.94 15.01
CA ASP A 65 -1.48 -37.24 15.58
C ASP A 65 -1.88 -38.25 14.49
N ARG A 66 -2.61 -37.80 13.45
CA ARG A 66 -2.97 -38.61 12.27
C ARG A 66 -1.73 -39.12 11.54
N CYS A 67 -0.75 -38.26 11.33
CA CYS A 67 0.47 -38.61 10.59
C CYS A 67 1.48 -39.39 11.44
N VAL A 68 1.45 -39.24 12.77
CA VAL A 68 2.23 -40.09 13.69
C VAL A 68 1.69 -41.53 13.70
N ALA A 69 0.37 -41.71 13.59
CA ALA A 69 -0.25 -43.03 13.54
C ALA A 69 -0.05 -43.77 12.20
N ASP A 70 0.18 -43.05 11.11
CA ASP A 70 0.39 -43.61 9.77
C ASP A 70 1.64 -43.01 9.10
N PRO A 71 2.77 -43.75 9.04
CA PRO A 71 4.01 -43.29 8.40
C PRO A 71 3.88 -42.94 6.92
N ASN A 72 2.87 -43.48 6.22
CA ASN A 72 2.62 -43.17 4.80
C ASN A 72 1.73 -41.94 4.61
N ALA A 73 1.15 -41.39 5.67
CA ALA A 73 0.32 -40.20 5.57
C ALA A 73 1.18 -38.94 5.40
N HIS A 74 0.69 -38.00 4.60
CA HIS A 74 1.34 -36.71 4.40
C HIS A 74 0.61 -35.61 5.18
N LEU A 75 1.40 -34.75 5.83
CA LEU A 75 0.91 -33.56 6.54
C LEU A 75 0.26 -32.58 5.56
N VAL A 76 -0.92 -32.08 5.92
CA VAL A 76 -1.67 -31.09 5.15
C VAL A 76 -1.76 -29.80 5.95
N MET A 77 -1.32 -28.68 5.34
CA MET A 77 -1.47 -27.35 5.96
C MET A 77 -2.94 -27.02 6.18
N THR A 78 -3.24 -26.45 7.35
CA THR A 78 -4.56 -25.90 7.65
C THR A 78 -4.86 -24.79 6.64
N LYS A 79 -6.08 -24.80 6.06
CA LYS A 79 -6.53 -23.69 5.22
C LYS A 79 -6.60 -22.43 6.08
N ALA A 80 -5.65 -21.52 5.89
CA ALA A 80 -5.65 -20.25 6.60
C ALA A 80 -6.91 -19.45 6.24
N THR A 81 -7.89 -19.43 7.14
CA THR A 81 -8.99 -18.45 7.14
C THR A 81 -8.48 -17.12 7.65
N LEU A 82 -7.34 -16.65 7.14
CA LEU A 82 -6.91 -15.28 7.38
C LEU A 82 -7.71 -14.40 6.43
N PRO A 83 -8.49 -13.43 6.93
CA PRO A 83 -9.06 -12.41 6.07
C PRO A 83 -7.90 -11.77 5.32
N GLN A 84 -7.90 -11.87 3.98
CA GLN A 84 -6.90 -11.22 3.16
C GLN A 84 -6.78 -9.75 3.62
N ALA A 85 -5.56 -9.34 3.97
CA ALA A 85 -5.31 -7.97 4.41
C ALA A 85 -5.90 -7.03 3.35
N ARG A 86 -6.93 -6.26 3.72
CA ARG A 86 -7.56 -5.29 2.83
C ARG A 86 -6.43 -4.45 2.24
N ALA A 87 -6.31 -4.43 0.91
CA ALA A 87 -5.34 -3.62 0.21
C ALA A 87 -5.38 -2.21 0.83
N ARG A 88 -4.25 -1.78 1.42
CA ARG A 88 -4.16 -0.46 2.06
C ARG A 88 -4.66 0.56 1.04
N ALA A 89 -5.62 1.39 1.44
CA ALA A 89 -6.06 2.51 0.61
C ALA A 89 -4.79 3.25 0.17
N LYS A 90 -4.60 3.40 -1.16
CA LYS A 90 -3.43 4.08 -1.74
C LYS A 90 -3.23 5.38 -0.96
N GLY A 91 -2.19 5.41 -0.13
CA GLY A 91 -1.85 6.57 0.69
C GLY A 91 -1.52 7.77 -0.20
N ALA A 92 -1.45 8.96 0.40
CA ALA A 92 -1.01 10.16 -0.31
C ALA A 92 0.29 9.84 -1.06
N ARG A 93 0.30 10.06 -2.39
CA ARG A 93 1.46 9.77 -3.23
C ARG A 93 2.65 10.58 -2.72
N TYR A 94 3.81 9.94 -2.61
CA TYR A 94 5.04 10.63 -2.24
C TYR A 94 5.31 11.78 -3.22
N THR A 95 5.34 13.02 -2.74
CA THR A 95 5.78 14.17 -3.55
C THR A 95 7.30 14.29 -3.46
N PRO A 96 8.03 14.25 -4.60
CA PRO A 96 9.47 14.41 -4.62
C PRO A 96 9.88 15.78 -4.07
N VAL A 97 11.07 15.85 -3.46
CA VAL A 97 11.57 17.04 -2.75
C VAL A 97 11.58 18.28 -3.63
N SER A 98 11.94 18.14 -4.91
CA SER A 98 11.95 19.22 -5.90
C SER A 98 10.60 19.92 -6.03
N LYS A 99 9.50 19.17 -5.98
CA LYS A 99 8.13 19.69 -6.13
C LYS A 99 7.49 20.15 -4.82
N ARG A 100 8.20 20.09 -3.69
CA ARG A 100 7.65 20.51 -2.40
C ARG A 100 7.52 22.02 -2.30
N GLN A 101 8.37 22.76 -3.00
CA GLN A 101 8.33 24.22 -3.08
C GLN A 101 7.08 24.72 -3.80
N ASP A 102 6.51 23.93 -4.72
CA ASP A 102 5.31 24.27 -5.49
C ASP A 102 4.00 23.95 -4.75
N ARG A 103 4.07 23.32 -3.57
CA ARG A 103 2.88 22.95 -2.79
C ARG A 103 2.06 24.16 -2.35
N PRO A 104 2.66 25.26 -1.84
CA PRO A 104 1.90 26.44 -1.45
C PRO A 104 1.13 27.07 -2.62
N ASP A 105 1.73 27.05 -3.81
CA ASP A 105 1.13 27.55 -5.06
C ASP A 105 -0.11 26.72 -5.46
N GLY A 106 0.01 25.40 -5.39
CA GLY A 106 -1.11 24.47 -5.59
C GLY A 106 -2.23 24.63 -4.57
N ILE A 107 -1.89 24.83 -3.29
CA ILE A 107 -2.89 25.04 -2.22
C ILE A 107 -3.62 26.37 -2.42
N ALA A 108 -2.90 27.45 -2.73
CA ALA A 108 -3.50 28.75 -2.98
C ALA A 108 -4.49 28.71 -4.16
N TRP A 109 -4.15 27.95 -5.21
CA TRP A 109 -5.06 27.73 -6.34
C TRP A 109 -6.31 26.92 -5.95
N LEU A 110 -6.16 25.85 -5.16
CA LEU A 110 -7.30 25.06 -4.69
C LEU A 110 -8.25 25.88 -3.81
N LEU A 111 -7.71 26.66 -2.86
CA LEU A 111 -8.51 27.53 -2.00
C LEU A 111 -9.25 28.62 -2.80
N LYS A 112 -8.65 29.12 -3.89
CA LYS A 112 -9.25 30.15 -4.74
C LYS A 112 -10.35 29.60 -5.67
N ASN A 113 -10.11 28.45 -6.30
CA ASN A 113 -11.00 27.91 -7.34
C ASN A 113 -12.08 26.97 -6.80
N TYR A 114 -11.81 26.29 -5.68
CA TYR A 114 -12.69 25.30 -5.08
C TYR A 114 -12.84 25.56 -3.57
N PRO A 115 -13.51 26.65 -3.16
CA PRO A 115 -13.75 26.94 -1.75
C PRO A 115 -14.58 25.86 -1.04
N GLU A 116 -15.29 25.01 -1.79
CA GLU A 116 -16.02 23.86 -1.26
C GLU A 116 -15.12 22.71 -0.78
N LEU A 117 -13.83 22.66 -1.17
CA LEU A 117 -12.91 21.60 -0.76
C LEU A 117 -12.55 21.73 0.72
N GLY A 118 -12.81 20.67 1.48
CA GLY A 118 -12.37 20.60 2.88
C GLY A 118 -10.86 20.36 2.99
N ASP A 119 -10.26 20.82 4.08
CA ASP A 119 -8.81 20.71 4.35
C ASP A 119 -8.30 19.26 4.28
N SER A 120 -9.14 18.29 4.66
CA SER A 120 -8.79 16.86 4.55
C SER A 120 -8.64 16.38 3.11
N GLN A 121 -9.37 16.98 2.17
CA GLN A 121 -9.31 16.65 0.74
C GLN A 121 -8.09 17.31 0.11
N ILE A 122 -7.82 18.58 0.44
CA ILE A 122 -6.62 19.32 0.00
C ILE A 122 -5.35 18.61 0.49
N SER A 123 -5.33 18.19 1.77
CA SER A 123 -4.20 17.44 2.35
C SER A 123 -3.92 16.13 1.61
N LYS A 124 -4.96 15.40 1.19
CA LYS A 124 -4.83 14.16 0.40
C LYS A 124 -4.34 14.40 -1.03
N LEU A 125 -4.76 15.50 -1.66
CA LEU A 125 -4.38 15.84 -3.04
C LEU A 125 -2.92 16.29 -3.14
N VAL A 126 -2.49 17.20 -2.25
CA VAL A 126 -1.17 17.87 -2.34
C VAL A 126 -0.12 17.18 -1.47
N GLY A 127 -0.52 16.35 -0.50
CA GLY A 127 0.40 15.68 0.43
C GLY A 127 1.00 16.65 1.45
N THR A 128 0.17 17.53 2.01
CA THR A 128 0.55 18.55 3.01
C THR A 128 -0.22 18.38 4.32
N THR A 129 0.18 19.10 5.37
CA THR A 129 -0.54 19.13 6.65
C THR A 129 -1.65 20.18 6.66
N LYS A 130 -2.65 19.97 7.53
CA LYS A 130 -3.75 20.93 7.74
C LYS A 130 -3.25 22.30 8.24
N SER A 131 -2.20 22.31 9.06
CA SER A 131 -1.58 23.55 9.56
C SER A 131 -1.04 24.40 8.41
N THR A 132 -0.35 23.80 7.43
CA THR A 132 0.15 24.52 6.26
C THR A 132 -0.99 25.08 5.40
N ILE A 133 -2.09 24.34 5.26
CA ILE A 133 -3.28 24.82 4.52
C ILE A 133 -3.89 26.04 5.23
N ALA A 134 -4.02 25.99 6.56
CA ALA A 134 -4.51 27.11 7.36
C ALA A 134 -3.59 28.33 7.23
N SER A 135 -2.26 28.16 7.35
CA SER A 135 -1.31 29.29 7.20
C SER A 135 -1.37 29.96 5.83
N ILE A 136 -1.69 29.22 4.77
CA ILE A 136 -1.86 29.80 3.43
C ILE A 136 -3.20 30.52 3.32
N ARG A 137 -4.27 29.97 3.90
CA ARG A 137 -5.59 30.60 3.98
C ARG A 137 -5.55 31.92 4.74
N ASP A 138 -4.91 31.92 5.89
CA ASP A 138 -4.78 33.06 6.79
C ASP A 138 -3.65 34.02 6.38
N ARG A 139 -2.98 33.73 5.24
CA ARG A 139 -1.86 34.52 4.71
C ARG A 139 -0.69 34.69 5.69
N SER A 140 -0.55 33.78 6.66
CA SER A 140 0.51 33.75 7.68
C SER A 140 1.69 32.84 7.32
N HIS A 141 1.67 32.20 6.15
CA HIS A 141 2.80 31.42 5.65
C HIS A 141 4.02 32.33 5.42
N TRP A 142 5.20 31.92 5.87
CA TRP A 142 6.44 32.72 5.79
C TRP A 142 6.75 33.23 4.36
N ASN A 143 6.39 32.45 3.34
CA ASN A 143 6.63 32.79 1.93
C ASN A 143 5.42 33.41 1.21
N ILE A 144 4.41 33.93 1.93
CA ILE A 144 3.12 34.35 1.35
C ILE A 144 3.25 35.37 0.21
N ALA A 145 4.26 36.24 0.24
CA ALA A 145 4.49 37.26 -0.78
C ALA A 145 4.87 36.67 -2.15
N ASN A 146 5.48 35.47 -2.18
CA ASN A 146 5.96 34.84 -3.41
C ASN A 146 5.03 33.75 -3.95
N ILE A 147 3.95 33.41 -3.22
CA ILE A 147 3.01 32.36 -3.61
C ILE A 147 2.21 32.81 -4.84
N LYS A 148 2.25 32.00 -5.90
CA LYS A 148 1.49 32.21 -7.14
C LYS A 148 0.48 31.07 -7.29
N ALA A 149 -0.81 31.38 -7.29
CA ALA A 149 -1.84 30.36 -7.44
C ALA A 149 -1.73 29.64 -8.80
N GLN A 150 -1.21 28.41 -8.80
CA GLN A 150 -1.04 27.57 -9.99
C GLN A 150 -1.77 26.23 -9.85
N ASN A 151 -2.25 25.68 -10.96
CA ASN A 151 -3.02 24.44 -10.94
C ASN A 151 -2.15 23.26 -10.44
N PRO A 152 -2.54 22.55 -9.36
CA PRO A 152 -1.76 21.44 -8.81
C PRO A 152 -1.59 20.26 -9.78
N VAL A 153 -2.46 20.12 -10.78
CA VAL A 153 -2.33 19.10 -11.83
C VAL A 153 -1.20 19.46 -12.79
N SER A 154 -1.12 20.73 -13.21
CA SER A 154 -0.02 21.24 -14.05
C SER A 154 1.33 21.18 -13.36
N LEU A 155 1.36 21.39 -12.04
CA LEU A 155 2.54 21.20 -11.19
C LEU A 155 2.91 19.70 -11.01
N GLY A 156 2.00 18.79 -11.36
CA GLY A 156 2.15 17.35 -11.16
C GLY A 156 2.15 16.95 -9.69
N LEU A 157 1.40 17.67 -8.85
CA LEU A 157 1.16 17.36 -7.43
C LEU A 157 0.02 16.34 -7.27
N CYS A 158 -1.01 16.41 -8.12
CA CYS A 158 -2.11 15.46 -8.19
C CYS A 158 -2.47 15.10 -9.63
N ALA A 159 -3.18 13.99 -9.82
CA ALA A 159 -3.75 13.63 -11.11
C ALA A 159 -5.10 14.34 -11.32
N GLN A 160 -5.44 14.65 -12.58
CA GLN A 160 -6.72 15.27 -12.95
C GLN A 160 -7.92 14.49 -12.39
N ALA A 161 -7.92 13.16 -12.58
CA ALA A 161 -8.98 12.29 -12.09
C ALA A 161 -9.14 12.32 -10.54
N ASP A 162 -8.04 12.48 -9.81
CA ASP A 162 -8.08 12.56 -8.34
C ASP A 162 -8.67 13.89 -7.88
N LEU A 163 -8.35 15.00 -8.58
CA LEU A 163 -8.92 16.32 -8.31
C LEU A 163 -10.43 16.34 -8.56
N GLU A 164 -10.88 15.88 -9.72
CA GLU A 164 -12.30 15.81 -10.08
C GLU A 164 -13.10 14.97 -9.09
N LYS A 165 -12.55 13.83 -8.67
CA LYS A 165 -13.17 12.97 -7.66
C LYS A 165 -13.35 13.71 -6.32
N GLN A 166 -12.35 14.44 -5.84
CA GLN A 166 -12.47 15.17 -4.59
C GLN A 166 -13.45 16.34 -4.69
N VAL A 167 -13.48 17.04 -5.82
CA VAL A 167 -14.43 18.13 -6.08
C VAL A 167 -15.87 17.59 -6.13
N ALA A 168 -16.10 16.46 -6.81
CA ALA A 168 -17.42 15.82 -6.85
C ALA A 168 -17.92 15.44 -5.45
N ILE A 169 -17.04 14.86 -4.62
CA ILE A 169 -17.35 14.51 -3.22
C ILE A 169 -17.63 15.79 -2.39
N ALA A 170 -16.86 16.85 -2.58
CA ALA A 170 -17.04 18.11 -1.87
C ALA A 170 -18.38 18.76 -2.22
N ARG A 171 -18.73 18.81 -3.51
CA ARG A 171 -20.01 19.36 -3.99
C ARG A 171 -21.21 18.55 -3.50
N ALA A 172 -21.11 17.22 -3.51
CA ALA A 172 -22.14 16.35 -2.97
C ALA A 172 -22.38 16.60 -1.47
N ARG A 173 -21.33 16.91 -0.70
CA ARG A 173 -21.43 17.26 0.72
C ARG A 173 -21.94 18.68 0.96
N ALA A 174 -21.61 19.62 0.09
CA ALA A 174 -22.02 21.02 0.22
C ALA A 174 -23.46 21.29 -0.25
N GLY A 175 -24.14 20.31 -0.85
CA GLY A 175 -25.50 20.47 -1.40
C GLY A 175 -25.57 21.32 -2.69
N THR A 176 -24.45 21.90 -3.12
CA THR A 176 -24.35 22.73 -4.32
C THR A 176 -24.12 21.86 -5.56
N THR A 177 -25.19 21.32 -6.13
CA THR A 177 -25.16 20.87 -7.53
C THR A 177 -25.21 22.10 -8.43
N ARG A 178 -24.06 22.66 -8.79
CA ARG A 178 -24.01 23.50 -10.00
C ARG A 178 -24.19 22.55 -11.19
N GLY A 179 -25.45 22.39 -11.61
CA GLY A 179 -25.79 21.84 -12.91
C GLY A 179 -25.28 22.76 -14.02
N GLY A 180 -24.87 22.15 -15.14
CA GLY A 180 -24.61 22.87 -16.38
C GLY A 180 -23.13 23.00 -16.73
N ALA A 181 -22.75 22.31 -17.80
CA ALA A 181 -21.44 22.33 -18.45
C ALA A 181 -21.07 23.69 -19.07
N ALA A 182 -19.78 23.87 -19.33
CA ALA A 182 -19.31 24.46 -20.57
C ALA A 182 -18.18 23.55 -21.11
N PRO A 183 -18.30 22.99 -22.32
CA PRO A 183 -17.21 22.28 -22.99
C PRO A 183 -16.09 23.28 -23.27
N ALA A 184 -14.84 22.85 -23.16
CA ALA A 184 -13.72 23.62 -23.66
C ALA A 184 -13.89 23.80 -25.19
N GLU A 185 -14.18 25.03 -25.63
CA GLU A 185 -14.11 25.38 -27.04
C GLU A 185 -12.67 25.25 -27.55
N PRO A 186 -12.45 24.71 -28.76
CA PRO A 186 -11.14 24.67 -29.38
C PRO A 186 -10.75 26.07 -29.86
N LEU A 187 -9.58 26.55 -29.40
CA LEU A 187 -9.02 27.84 -29.83
C LEU A 187 -8.43 27.70 -31.24
N ASP A 188 -9.25 27.97 -32.24
CA ASP A 188 -8.79 28.24 -33.60
C ASP A 188 -7.99 29.55 -33.59
N THR A 189 -6.70 29.47 -33.91
CA THR A 189 -5.80 30.64 -33.95
C THR A 189 -5.44 30.92 -35.39
N ALA A 190 -6.31 31.68 -36.06
CA ALA A 190 -5.95 32.42 -37.25
C ALA A 190 -5.01 33.58 -36.84
N ILE A 191 -3.76 33.53 -37.30
CA ILE A 191 -2.92 34.73 -37.44
C ILE A 191 -2.59 34.84 -38.92
N SER A 192 -3.33 35.72 -39.59
CA SER A 192 -3.02 36.21 -40.93
C SER A 192 -1.98 37.32 -40.86
N GLU A 193 -0.99 37.20 -41.75
CA GLU A 193 -0.20 38.25 -42.42
C GLU A 193 0.74 39.14 -41.59
N THR A 194 2.04 39.09 -41.94
CA THR A 194 2.75 40.29 -42.44
C THR A 194 3.92 39.90 -43.36
N ARG A 195 3.70 40.09 -44.67
CA ARG A 195 4.58 40.63 -45.71
C ARG A 195 6.00 41.07 -45.27
N GLU A 196 7.05 40.63 -45.99
CA GLU A 196 7.99 41.55 -46.68
C GLU A 196 9.00 40.84 -47.60
N LYS A 197 9.00 41.34 -48.86
CA LYS A 197 10.05 41.40 -49.90
C LYS A 197 10.89 40.18 -50.27
#